data_AF-A0A2U1AR67-F1
#
_entry.id   AF-A0A2U1AR67-F1
#
_cell.length_a   1.000
_cell.length_b   1.000
_cell.length_c   1.000
_cell.angle_alpha   90.00
_cell.angle_beta   90.00
_cell.angle_gamma   90.00
#
_symmetry.space_group_name_H-M   'P 1'
#
loop_
_entity.id
_entity.type
_entity.pdbx_description
1 polymer ?
#
loop_
_entity_poly.entity_id
_entity_poly.type
_entity_poly.pdbx_seq_one_letter_code
_entity_poly.pdbx_strand_id
1 'polypeptide(L)'
;MEFDYDKFLVELQMQNLSKEEAAQVVYKEIRDAENQKAGFLDQATENPDFFTYIGSQVDSYITYLKVLHNKIAPQGHVAPDEQVYQPDMAVINRTLELVHYLEKVEQDKLGRNETATQQTNLNMTSADI
;
A
#
# COMPACT_ATOMS: atom_id res chain seq x y z
N MET A 1 8.01 -9.03 13.66
CA MET A 1 7.73 -8.36 12.38
C MET A 1 9.07 -7.93 11.82
N GLU A 2 9.38 -8.26 10.56
CA GLU A 2 10.53 -7.69 9.87
C GLU A 2 10.04 -6.39 9.24
N PHE A 3 10.69 -5.26 9.53
CA PHE A 3 10.41 -3.96 8.91
C PHE A 3 10.96 -3.94 7.47
N ASP A 4 10.52 -4.91 6.66
CA ASP A 4 10.99 -5.18 5.31
C ASP A 4 9.96 -4.68 4.30
N TYR A 5 10.31 -3.54 3.68
CA TYR A 5 9.47 -2.89 2.69
C TYR A 5 9.26 -3.74 1.44
N ASP A 6 10.27 -4.46 0.96
CA ASP A 6 10.16 -5.24 -0.28
C ASP A 6 9.25 -6.44 -0.07
N LYS A 7 9.39 -7.10 1.07
CA LYS A 7 8.51 -8.20 1.45
C LYS A 7 7.06 -7.73 1.55
N PHE A 8 6.81 -6.59 2.19
CA PHE A 8 5.47 -6.00 2.27
C PHE A 8 4.89 -5.71 0.87
N LEU A 9 5.68 -5.15 -0.07
CA LEU A 9 5.22 -4.89 -1.44
C LEU A 9 4.80 -6.19 -2.16
N VAL A 10 5.58 -7.25 -2.03
CA VAL A 10 5.27 -8.56 -2.63
C VAL A 10 3.96 -9.12 -2.06
N GLU A 11 3.80 -9.08 -0.73
CA GLU A 11 2.58 -9.53 -0.06
C GLU A 11 1.35 -8.70 -0.48
N LEU A 12 1.51 -7.39 -0.65
CA LEU A 12 0.45 -6.50 -1.10
C LEU A 12 0.05 -6.80 -2.55
N GLN A 13 1.03 -7.06 -3.43
CA GLN A 13 0.80 -7.41 -4.82
C GLN A 13 0.01 -8.73 -4.96
N MET A 14 0.33 -9.72 -4.14
CA MET A 14 -0.32 -11.05 -4.14
C MET A 14 -1.81 -11.00 -3.76
N GLN A 15 -2.26 -9.95 -3.07
CA GLN A 15 -3.65 -9.80 -2.61
C GLN A 15 -4.61 -9.33 -3.72
N ASN A 16 -4.09 -8.90 -4.89
CA ASN A 16 -4.90 -8.49 -6.05
C ASN A 16 -5.98 -7.42 -5.72
N LEU A 17 -5.60 -6.48 -4.86
CA LEU A 17 -6.44 -5.39 -4.36
C LEU A 17 -6.64 -4.28 -5.40
N SER A 18 -7.71 -3.49 -5.25
CA SER A 18 -7.82 -2.17 -5.89
C SER A 18 -6.84 -1.17 -5.26
N LYS A 19 -6.65 0.01 -5.89
CA LYS A 19 -5.82 1.07 -5.29
C LYS A 19 -6.36 1.52 -3.94
N GLU A 20 -7.68 1.65 -3.81
CA GLU A 20 -8.32 2.07 -2.56
C GLU A 20 -8.12 1.03 -1.44
N GLU A 21 -8.32 -0.25 -1.75
CA GLU A 21 -8.08 -1.34 -0.80
C GLU A 21 -6.60 -1.41 -0.40
N ALA A 22 -5.69 -1.28 -1.37
CA ALA A 22 -4.26 -1.24 -1.10
C ALA A 22 -3.87 -0.03 -0.23
N ALA A 23 -4.45 1.15 -0.48
CA ALA A 23 -4.22 2.34 0.35
C ALA A 23 -4.63 2.11 1.80
N GLN A 24 -5.76 1.45 2.05
CA GLN A 24 -6.20 1.11 3.42
C GLN A 24 -5.25 0.12 4.11
N VAL A 25 -4.75 -0.89 3.38
CA VAL A 25 -3.77 -1.85 3.93
C VAL A 25 -2.46 -1.14 4.28
N VAL A 26 -1.96 -0.28 3.40
CA VAL A 26 -0.75 0.52 3.66
C VAL A 26 -0.95 1.46 4.85
N TYR A 27 -2.09 2.13 4.95
CA TYR A 27 -2.40 3.00 6.08
C TYR A 27 -2.43 2.24 7.40
N LYS A 28 -3.03 1.04 7.42
CA LYS A 28 -3.04 0.17 8.59
C LYS A 28 -1.62 -0.25 8.99
N GLU A 29 -0.80 -0.67 8.03
CA GLU A 29 0.58 -1.08 8.28
C GLU A 29 1.42 0.06 8.89
N ILE A 30 1.22 1.31 8.42
CA ILE A 30 1.83 2.50 9.02
C ILE A 30 1.47 2.61 10.51
N ARG A 31 0.18 2.47 10.85
CA ARG A 31 -0.27 2.56 12.25
C ARG A 31 0.25 1.42 13.11
N ASP A 32 0.30 0.20 12.56
CA ASP A 32 0.83 -0.96 13.27
C ASP A 32 2.34 -0.79 13.55
N ALA A 33 3.11 -0.27 12.60
CA ALA A 33 4.53 0.05 12.78
C ALA A 33 4.75 1.20 13.79
N GLU A 34 3.96 2.28 13.73
CA GLU A 34 4.01 3.39 14.70
C GLU A 34 3.75 2.91 16.13
N ASN A 35 2.73 2.05 16.31
CA ASN A 35 2.40 1.47 17.61
C ASN A 35 3.51 0.54 18.13
N GLN A 36 4.13 -0.25 17.25
CA GLN A 36 5.28 -1.09 17.64
C GLN A 36 6.48 -0.26 18.07
N LYS A 37 6.77 0.84 17.37
CA LYS A 37 7.83 1.77 17.77
C LYS A 37 7.59 2.32 19.18
N ALA A 38 6.35 2.69 19.50
CA ALA A 38 5.99 3.12 20.84
C ALA A 38 6.21 2.01 21.88
N GLY A 39 5.97 0.74 21.52
CA GLY A 39 6.27 -0.42 22.37
C GLY A 39 7.77 -0.64 22.65
N PHE A 40 8.67 -0.10 21.82
CA PHE A 40 10.11 -0.14 22.09
C PHE A 40 10.59 0.98 23.03
N LEU A 41 9.76 1.97 23.35
CA LEU A 41 10.15 3.08 24.25
C LEU A 41 10.58 2.59 25.62
N ASP A 42 9.95 1.54 26.14
CA ASP A 42 10.32 0.93 27.42
C ASP A 42 11.75 0.35 27.40
N GLN A 43 12.25 -0.04 26.22
CA GLN A 43 13.61 -0.54 26.04
C GLN A 43 14.65 0.58 25.85
N ALA A 44 14.23 1.83 25.67
CA ALA A 44 15.14 2.96 25.47
C ALA A 44 16.02 3.26 26.69
N THR A 45 15.52 2.95 27.89
CA THR A 45 16.25 3.12 29.16
C THR A 45 17.19 1.94 29.43
N GLU A 46 16.79 0.73 29.06
CA GLU A 46 17.56 -0.51 29.29
C GLU A 46 18.63 -0.73 28.23
N ASN A 47 18.37 -0.36 26.98
CA ASN A 47 19.28 -0.52 25.85
C ASN A 47 19.11 0.60 24.80
N PRO A 48 19.70 1.78 25.04
CA PRO A 48 19.53 2.95 24.17
C PRO A 48 20.11 2.76 22.76
N ASP A 49 21.18 1.97 22.62
CA ASP A 49 21.79 1.69 21.31
C ASP A 49 20.87 0.80 20.47
N PHE A 50 20.27 -0.22 21.09
CA PHE A 50 19.24 -1.03 20.44
C PHE A 50 18.03 -0.18 20.04
N PHE A 51 17.53 0.66 20.95
CA PHE A 51 16.39 1.53 20.66
C PHE A 51 16.67 2.49 19.49
N THR A 52 17.86 3.09 19.46
CA THR A 52 18.29 3.95 18.36
C THR A 52 18.33 3.18 17.04
N TYR A 53 18.95 1.99 17.05
CA TYR A 53 19.04 1.14 15.87
C TYR A 53 17.65 0.71 15.36
N ILE A 54 16.83 0.08 16.21
CA ILE A 54 15.52 -0.43 15.79
C ILE A 54 14.59 0.73 15.42
N GLY A 55 14.63 1.84 16.16
CA GLY A 55 13.85 3.04 15.87
C GLY A 55 14.15 3.59 14.48
N SER A 56 15.43 3.64 14.09
CA SER A 56 15.81 4.07 12.73
C SER A 56 15.30 3.13 11.63
N GLN A 57 15.24 1.82 11.89
CA GLN A 57 14.68 0.85 10.95
C GLN A 57 13.17 1.04 10.80
N VAL A 58 12.45 1.20 11.92
CA VAL A 58 10.99 1.42 11.89
C VAL A 58 10.65 2.75 11.21
N ASP A 59 11.42 3.81 11.47
CA ASP A 59 11.21 5.13 10.85
C ASP A 59 11.41 5.09 9.33
N SER A 60 12.46 4.40 8.87
CA SER A 60 12.72 4.24 7.43
C SER A 60 11.59 3.46 6.76
N TYR A 61 11.14 2.38 7.38
CA TYR A 61 10.02 1.57 6.89
C TYR A 61 8.71 2.37 6.81
N ILE A 62 8.32 3.06 7.89
CA ILE A 62 7.13 3.93 7.92
C ILE A 62 7.23 4.99 6.82
N THR A 63 8.40 5.59 6.63
CA THR A 63 8.60 6.61 5.61
C THR A 63 8.30 6.07 4.21
N TYR A 64 8.82 4.90 3.86
CA TYR A 64 8.56 4.29 2.55
C TYR A 64 7.10 3.90 2.36
N LEU A 65 6.42 3.46 3.42
CA LEU A 65 4.98 3.20 3.39
C LEU A 65 4.16 4.49 3.18
N LYS A 66 4.53 5.61 3.83
CA LYS A 66 3.88 6.91 3.63
C LYS A 66 4.02 7.39 2.19
N VAL A 67 5.20 7.23 1.59
CA VAL A 67 5.44 7.53 0.16
C VAL A 67 4.52 6.70 -0.72
N LEU A 68 4.45 5.38 -0.47
CA LEU A 68 3.57 4.50 -1.22
C LEU A 68 2.10 4.92 -1.08
N HIS A 69 1.63 5.13 0.15
CA HIS A 69 0.28 5.57 0.44
C HIS A 69 -0.08 6.83 -0.35
N ASN A 70 0.77 7.85 -0.33
CA ASN A 70 0.52 9.11 -1.05
C ASN A 70 0.46 8.94 -2.57
N LYS A 71 1.09 7.90 -3.14
CA LYS A 71 1.01 7.60 -4.57
C LYS A 71 -0.22 6.79 -4.98
N ILE A 72 -0.76 5.97 -4.08
CA ILE A 72 -1.89 5.08 -4.39
C ILE A 72 -3.24 5.59 -3.86
N ALA A 73 -3.24 6.43 -2.82
CA ALA A 73 -4.45 6.90 -2.19
C ALA A 73 -5.24 7.82 -3.15
N PRO A 74 -6.59 7.71 -3.20
CA PRO A 74 -7.42 8.62 -3.97
C PRO A 74 -7.28 10.06 -3.48
N GLN A 75 -7.42 11.04 -4.39
CA GLN A 75 -7.40 12.45 -4.03
C GLN A 75 -8.47 12.76 -2.97
N GLY A 76 -8.05 13.31 -1.83
CA GLY A 76 -8.94 13.65 -0.71
C GLY A 76 -8.92 12.67 0.47
N HIS A 77 -8.14 11.58 0.41
CA HIS A 77 -7.89 10.75 1.58
C HIS A 77 -6.99 11.45 2.61
N VAL A 78 -7.19 11.13 3.88
CA VAL A 78 -6.35 11.60 4.99
C VAL A 78 -4.93 11.08 4.75
N ALA A 79 -4.03 11.97 4.36
CA ALA A 79 -2.62 11.64 4.24
C ALA A 79 -2.08 11.30 5.65
N PRO A 80 -1.26 10.26 5.79
CA PRO A 80 -0.47 10.08 7.01
C PRO A 80 0.46 11.28 7.20
N ASP A 81 0.74 11.66 8.46
CA ASP A 81 1.53 12.85 8.78
C ASP A 81 2.82 12.90 7.95
N GLU A 82 2.95 13.93 7.10
CA GLU A 82 4.06 14.09 6.17
C GLU A 82 5.36 14.38 6.93
N GLN A 83 6.22 13.39 7.01
CA GLN A 83 7.65 13.64 7.24
C GLN A 83 8.29 13.91 5.89
N VAL A 84 8.88 15.10 5.75
CA VAL A 84 9.57 15.53 4.52
C VAL A 84 10.88 14.75 4.40
N TYR A 85 10.81 13.56 3.82
CA TYR A 85 11.97 12.75 3.47
C TYR A 85 11.93 12.42 1.97
N GLN A 86 13.09 12.51 1.31
CA GLN A 86 13.22 12.08 -0.09
C GLN A 86 13.72 10.63 -0.11
N PRO A 87 12.86 9.66 -0.47
CA PRO A 87 13.27 8.27 -0.56
C PRO A 87 14.27 8.04 -1.69
N ASP A 88 15.12 7.04 -1.51
CA ASP A 88 16.11 6.60 -2.48
C ASP A 88 15.45 6.19 -3.81
N MET A 89 16.18 6.35 -4.92
CA MET A 89 15.68 6.01 -6.27
C MET A 89 15.21 4.56 -6.40
N ALA A 90 15.84 3.61 -5.69
CA ALA A 90 15.42 2.21 -5.71
C ALA A 90 14.02 2.02 -5.11
N VAL A 91 13.72 2.70 -4.00
CA VAL A 91 12.40 2.68 -3.36
C VAL A 91 11.37 3.36 -4.26
N ILE A 92 11.72 4.48 -4.89
CA ILE A 92 10.85 5.17 -5.85
C ILE A 92 10.46 4.24 -7.00
N ASN A 93 11.42 3.54 -7.59
CA ASN A 93 11.17 2.63 -8.70
C ASN A 93 10.23 1.49 -8.31
N ARG A 94 10.49 0.83 -7.17
CA ARG A 94 9.63 -0.25 -6.65
C ARG A 94 8.21 0.23 -6.33
N THR A 95 8.09 1.42 -5.74
CA THR A 95 6.79 2.05 -5.51
C THR A 95 6.03 2.25 -6.81
N LEU A 96 6.71 2.74 -7.87
CA LEU A 96 6.08 2.96 -9.18
C LEU A 96 5.67 1.65 -9.86
N GLU A 97 6.48 0.59 -9.73
CA GLU A 97 6.12 -0.74 -10.24
C GLU A 97 4.82 -1.26 -9.60
N LEU A 98 4.67 -1.11 -8.29
CA LEU A 98 3.44 -1.49 -7.60
C LEU A 98 2.25 -0.62 -8.05
N VAL A 99 2.43 0.70 -8.19
CA VAL A 99 1.38 1.60 -8.68
C VAL A 99 0.88 1.16 -10.05
N HIS A 100 1.79 0.87 -10.99
CA HIS A 100 1.43 0.39 -12.32
C HIS A 100 0.72 -0.96 -12.29
N TYR A 101 1.13 -1.86 -11.40
CA TYR A 101 0.42 -3.12 -11.20
C TYR A 101 -1.03 -2.89 -10.74
N LEU A 102 -1.25 -2.04 -9.73
CA LEU A 102 -2.60 -1.73 -9.23
C LEU A 102 -3.47 -1.09 -10.32
N GLU A 103 -2.91 -0.20 -11.13
CA GLU A 103 -3.60 0.38 -12.30
C GLU A 103 -4.06 -0.70 -13.28
N LYS A 104 -3.19 -1.67 -13.57
CA LYS A 104 -3.52 -2.78 -14.46
C LYS A 104 -4.62 -3.66 -13.88
N VAL A 105 -4.57 -3.96 -12.58
CA VAL A 105 -5.62 -4.75 -11.89
C VAL A 105 -6.97 -4.05 -11.99
N GLU A 106 -7.02 -2.74 -11.79
CA GLU A 106 -8.26 -1.96 -11.93
C GLU A 106 -8.79 -1.96 -13.37
N GLN A 107 -7.92 -1.77 -14.36
CA GLN A 107 -8.31 -1.85 -15.77
C GLN A 107 -8.85 -3.24 -16.15
N ASP A 108 -8.20 -4.30 -15.69
CA ASP A 108 -8.64 -5.68 -15.94
C ASP A 108 -10.01 -5.96 -15.27
N LYS A 109 -10.24 -5.43 -14.07
CA LYS A 109 -11.55 -5.53 -13.37
C LYS A 109 -12.63 -4.76 -14.12
N LEU A 110 -12.34 -3.56 -14.63
CA LEU A 110 -13.27 -2.75 -15.43
C LEU A 110 -13.60 -3.41 -16.79
N GLY A 111 -12.60 -3.90 -17.52
CA GLY A 111 -12.79 -4.58 -18.80
C GLY A 111 -13.62 -5.86 -18.69
N ARG A 112 -13.49 -6.61 -17.58
CA ARG A 112 -14.35 -7.78 -17.30
C ARG A 112 -15.81 -7.38 -17.06
N ASN A 113 -16.06 -6.26 -16.36
CA ASN A 113 -17.41 -5.77 -16.10
C ASN A 113 -18.12 -5.27 -17.38
N GLU A 114 -17.38 -4.69 -18.33
CA GLU A 114 -17.95 -4.28 -19.63
C GLU A 114 -18.35 -5.48 -20.49
N THR A 115 -17.54 -6.54 -20.54
CA THR A 115 -17.91 -7.78 -21.25
C THR A 115 -19.10 -8.51 -20.63
N ALA A 116 -19.23 -8.52 -19.30
CA ALA A 116 -20.39 -9.10 -18.63
C ALA A 116 -21.68 -8.34 -18.95
N THR A 117 -21.61 -7.01 -19.01
CA THR A 117 -22.77 -6.15 -19.30
C THR A 117 -23.24 -6.26 -20.76
N GLN A 118 -22.33 -6.51 -21.71
CA GLN A 118 -22.69 -6.74 -23.11
C GLN A 118 -23.34 -8.12 -23.34
N GLN A 119 -22.91 -9.17 -22.62
CA GLN A 119 -23.53 -10.50 -22.75
C GLN A 119 -24.97 -10.56 -22.19
N THR A 120 -25.27 -9.83 -21.11
CA THR A 120 -26.65 -9.80 -20.56
C THR A 120 -27.63 -9.07 -21.47
N ASN A 121 -27.18 -8.03 -22.19
CA ASN A 121 -28.04 -7.25 -23.09
C ASN A 121 -28.30 -7.94 -24.44
N LEU A 122 -27.40 -8.82 -24.90
CA LEU A 122 -27.60 -9.61 -26.12
C LEU A 122 -28.53 -10.81 -25.92
N ASN A 123 -28.67 -11.32 -24.70
CA ASN A 123 -29.56 -12.45 -24.40
C ASN A 123 -31.04 -12.05 -24.18
N MET A 124 -31.37 -10.77 -24.02
CA MET A 124 -32.76 -10.32 -23.83
C MET A 124 -33.48 -9.93 -25.13
N THR A 125 -32.79 -9.90 -26.28
CA THR A 125 -33.38 -9.49 -27.57
C THR A 125 -33.69 -10.65 -28.52
N SER A 126 -33.44 -11.90 -28.13
CA SER A 126 -33.72 -13.09 -28.95
C SER A 126 -34.91 -13.94 -28.47
N ALA A 127 -35.73 -13.43 -27.54
CA ALA A 127 -36.90 -14.15 -27.03
C ALA A 127 -38.26 -13.61 -27.53
N ASP A 128 -38.28 -12.53 -28.34
CA ASP A 128 -39.50 -11.94 -28.90
C ASP A 128 -39.40 -11.73 -30.42
N ILE A 129 -39.35 -12.82 -31.21
CA ILE A 129 -39.85 -12.86 -32.60
C ILE A 129 -40.48 -14.23 -32.86
#